data_AF-A0A6N9HKB8-F1
#
_entry.id   AF-A0A6N9HKB8-F1
#
_cell.length_a   1.000
_cell.length_b   1.000
_cell.length_c   1.000
_cell.angle_alpha   90.00
_cell.angle_beta   90.00
_cell.angle_gamma   90.00
#
_symmetry.space_group_name_H-M   'P 1'
#
loop_
_entity.id
_entity.type
_entity.pdbx_description
1 polymer ?
#
loop_
_entity_poly.entity_id
_entity_poly.type
_entity_poly.pdbx_seq_one_letter_code
_entity_poly.pdbx_strand_id
1 'polypeptide(L)'
;MEQARPPMLARVLGLAAVLVAAGVLVVWGVDLGQRVIGASKGEVGPNVARQLAATELELARVTAERDALAEKLKASPAIAAPSAPGATDAELAKLNADLALLEEVLPAAKPGSGLLIRGMQARMASSRLLHYTVLLQYGAKKKGPAAWAGRLQLAVTVEQDGKQSVLEYPKAGAERYDMTIEQYQRVDGTLELPEGAKAVSVAVRMTEKGKVVASQTTTLR
;
A
#
# COMPACT_ATOMS: atom_id res chain seq x y z
N MET A 1 -45.61 -26.39 -41.24
CA MET A 1 -44.57 -25.59 -40.56
C MET A 1 -45.29 -24.62 -39.64
N GLU A 2 -45.49 -25.03 -38.40
CA GLU A 2 -46.34 -24.34 -37.43
C GLU A 2 -45.47 -23.44 -36.55
N GLN A 3 -45.55 -22.13 -36.74
CA GLN A 3 -44.83 -21.15 -35.92
C GLN A 3 -45.62 -20.91 -34.63
N ALA A 4 -45.15 -21.53 -33.54
CA ALA A 4 -45.66 -21.28 -32.20
C ALA A 4 -45.26 -19.87 -31.74
N ARG A 5 -46.26 -18.98 -31.61
CA ARG A 5 -46.14 -17.72 -30.87
C ARG A 5 -45.70 -18.02 -29.44
N PRO A 6 -44.58 -17.47 -28.92
CA PRO A 6 -44.29 -17.61 -27.50
C PRO A 6 -45.37 -16.87 -26.70
N PRO A 7 -46.03 -17.55 -25.75
CA PRO A 7 -47.17 -17.02 -25.02
C PRO A 7 -46.68 -15.93 -24.07
N MET A 8 -47.47 -14.88 -23.87
CA MET A 8 -47.12 -13.69 -23.07
C MET A 8 -46.44 -13.99 -21.72
N LEU A 9 -46.69 -15.15 -21.13
CA LEU A 9 -46.09 -15.64 -19.88
C LEU A 9 -44.56 -15.64 -19.87
N ALA A 10 -43.89 -15.99 -20.97
CA ALA A 10 -42.42 -15.98 -21.03
C ALA A 10 -41.85 -14.54 -20.93
N ARG A 11 -42.59 -13.57 -21.48
CA ARG A 11 -42.23 -12.15 -21.37
C ARG A 11 -42.46 -11.60 -19.97
N VAL A 12 -43.54 -12.02 -19.31
CA VAL A 12 -43.85 -11.64 -17.92
C VAL A 12 -42.82 -12.25 -16.94
N LEU A 13 -42.42 -13.50 -17.15
CA LEU A 13 -41.37 -14.15 -16.35
C LEU A 13 -40.01 -13.47 -16.49
N GLY A 14 -39.64 -13.06 -17.71
CA GLY A 14 -38.41 -12.29 -17.94
C GLY A 14 -38.42 -10.94 -17.22
N LEU A 15 -39.56 -10.24 -17.24
CA LEU A 15 -39.73 -8.95 -16.56
C LEU A 15 -39.69 -9.09 -15.03
N ALA A 16 -40.28 -10.15 -14.48
CA ALA A 16 -40.20 -10.48 -13.06
C ALA A 16 -38.76 -10.79 -12.62
N ALA A 17 -37.99 -11.54 -13.42
CA ALA A 17 -36.60 -11.84 -13.12
C ALA A 17 -35.71 -10.59 -13.10
N VAL A 18 -35.93 -9.65 -14.04
CA VAL A 18 -35.21 -8.36 -14.08
C VAL A 18 -35.56 -7.49 -12.88
N LEU A 19 -36.83 -7.47 -12.44
CA LEU A 19 -37.25 -6.72 -11.25
C LEU A 19 -36.65 -7.29 -9.96
N VAL A 20 -36.55 -8.61 -9.83
CA VAL A 20 -35.89 -9.26 -8.67
C VAL A 20 -34.38 -8.99 -8.69
N ALA A 21 -33.73 -9.08 -9.84
CA ALA A 21 -32.30 -8.76 -9.98
C ALA A 21 -32.00 -7.28 -9.67
N ALA A 22 -32.87 -6.36 -10.11
CA ALA A 22 -32.77 -4.94 -9.79
C ALA A 22 -32.99 -4.68 -8.29
N GLY A 23 -33.94 -5.36 -7.65
CA GLY A 23 -34.16 -5.28 -6.20
C GLY A 23 -32.96 -5.76 -5.37
N VAL A 24 -32.32 -6.86 -5.78
CA VAL A 24 -31.12 -7.38 -5.11
C VAL A 24 -29.94 -6.42 -5.24
N LEU A 25 -29.78 -5.75 -6.38
CA LEU A 25 -28.77 -4.71 -6.58
C LEU A 25 -29.03 -3.46 -5.71
N VAL A 26 -30.30 -3.09 -5.48
CA VAL A 26 -30.65 -1.99 -4.57
C VAL A 26 -30.34 -2.35 -3.12
N VAL A 27 -30.64 -3.58 -2.67
CA VAL A 27 -30.33 -4.01 -1.30
C VAL A 27 -28.81 -4.06 -1.04
N TRP A 28 -28.02 -4.48 -2.02
CA TRP A 28 -26.55 -4.46 -1.90
C TRP A 28 -25.95 -3.05 -2.06
N GLY A 29 -26.55 -2.17 -2.85
CA GLY A 29 -26.09 -0.78 -3.02
C GLY A 29 -26.42 0.14 -1.83
N VAL A 30 -27.54 -0.10 -1.14
CA VAL A 30 -28.01 0.74 -0.02
C VAL A 30 -27.21 0.50 1.26
N ASP A 31 -26.66 -0.70 1.50
CA ASP A 31 -25.84 -0.97 2.70
C ASP A 31 -24.47 -0.26 2.65
N LEU A 32 -23.88 -0.12 1.46
CA LEU A 32 -22.67 0.68 1.23
C LEU A 32 -22.96 2.19 1.34
N GLY A 33 -24.14 2.63 0.90
CA GLY A 33 -24.59 4.03 1.01
C GLY A 33 -24.91 4.46 2.44
N GLN A 34 -25.58 3.62 3.24
CA GLN A 34 -25.90 3.94 4.63
C GLN A 34 -24.65 3.92 5.55
N ARG A 35 -23.60 3.15 5.23
CA ARG A 35 -22.35 3.18 6.02
C ARG A 35 -21.51 4.44 5.78
N VAL A 36 -21.65 5.10 4.63
CA VAL A 36 -20.95 6.35 4.31
C VAL A 36 -21.80 7.59 4.62
N ILE A 37 -23.13 7.48 4.55
CA ILE A 37 -24.06 8.62 4.75
C ILE A 37 -24.70 8.63 6.15
N GLY A 38 -24.68 7.51 6.88
CA GLY A 38 -25.09 7.44 8.29
C GLY A 38 -24.14 8.15 9.26
N ALA A 39 -22.92 8.47 8.83
CA ALA A 39 -21.95 9.23 9.63
C ALA A 39 -22.17 10.76 9.58
N SER A 40 -23.08 11.26 8.73
CA SER A 40 -23.26 12.72 8.52
C SER A 40 -24.67 13.23 8.83
N LYS A 41 -25.58 12.39 9.32
CA LYS A 41 -26.92 12.80 9.79
C LYS A 41 -27.22 12.23 11.17
N GLY A 42 -26.70 12.88 12.20
CA GLY A 42 -27.07 12.58 13.58
C GLY A 42 -26.27 13.41 14.58
N GLU A 43 -26.89 14.48 15.07
CA GLU A 43 -26.54 15.19 16.32
C GLU A 43 -25.23 15.98 16.34
N VAL A 44 -25.32 17.23 15.88
CA VAL A 44 -24.46 18.34 16.34
C VAL A 44 -24.79 18.60 17.81
N GLY A 45 -24.32 17.73 18.68
CA GLY A 45 -24.34 17.93 20.12
C GLY A 45 -23.12 18.76 20.57
N PRO A 46 -23.20 19.47 21.72
CA PRO A 46 -22.14 20.33 22.27
C PRO A 46 -20.82 19.60 22.59
N ASN A 47 -20.76 18.29 22.33
CA ASN A 47 -19.56 17.47 22.49
C ASN A 47 -18.59 17.58 21.31
N VAL A 48 -19.08 17.85 20.08
CA VAL A 48 -18.22 18.04 18.90
C VAL A 48 -17.46 19.36 18.98
N ALA A 49 -18.08 20.42 19.52
CA ALA A 49 -17.39 21.69 19.78
C ALA A 49 -16.28 21.56 20.83
N ARG A 50 -16.47 20.71 21.85
CA ARG A 50 -15.41 20.40 22.84
C ARG A 50 -14.30 19.54 22.26
N GLN A 51 -14.64 18.59 21.38
CA GLN A 51 -13.62 17.80 20.69
C GLN A 51 -12.83 18.67 19.71
N LEU A 52 -13.47 19.55 18.94
CA LEU A 52 -12.79 20.52 18.07
C LEU A 52 -11.89 21.46 18.87
N ALA A 53 -12.34 21.99 20.01
CA ALA A 53 -11.51 22.82 20.88
C ALA A 53 -10.33 22.05 21.49
N ALA A 54 -10.51 20.76 21.81
CA ALA A 54 -9.42 19.90 22.28
C ALA A 54 -8.44 19.55 21.15
N THR A 55 -8.94 19.30 19.93
CA THR A 55 -8.10 19.01 18.75
C THR A 55 -7.36 20.26 18.27
N GLU A 56 -7.95 21.45 18.38
CA GLU A 56 -7.28 22.73 18.13
C GLU A 56 -6.20 23.01 19.17
N LEU A 57 -6.42 22.63 20.44
CA LEU A 57 -5.41 22.71 21.49
C LEU A 57 -4.25 21.73 21.24
N GLU A 58 -4.53 20.54 20.72
CA GLU A 58 -3.50 19.58 20.32
C GLU A 58 -2.74 20.04 19.07
N LEU A 59 -3.43 20.61 18.07
CA LEU A 59 -2.81 21.22 16.90
C LEU A 59 -1.92 22.41 17.29
N ALA A 60 -2.39 23.28 18.20
CA ALA A 60 -1.61 24.40 18.73
C ALA A 60 -0.39 23.92 19.53
N ARG A 61 -0.50 22.78 20.23
CA ARG A 61 0.62 22.18 20.96
C ARG A 61 1.64 21.55 20.00
N VAL A 62 1.19 20.86 18.96
CA VAL A 62 2.06 20.26 17.94
C VAL A 62 2.71 21.33 17.07
N THR A 63 2.02 22.43 16.74
CA THR A 63 2.64 23.57 16.03
C THR A 63 3.60 24.33 16.93
N ALA A 64 3.31 24.51 18.21
CA ALA A 64 4.25 25.10 19.16
C ALA A 64 5.49 24.22 19.38
N GLU A 65 5.34 22.89 19.41
CA GLU A 65 6.47 21.96 19.44
C GLU A 65 7.27 22.04 18.14
N ARG A 66 6.61 22.05 16.98
CA ARG A 66 7.29 22.18 15.68
C ARG A 66 7.98 23.53 15.52
N ASP A 67 7.40 24.61 16.03
CA ASP A 67 7.99 25.95 15.99
C ASP A 67 9.11 26.10 17.04
N ALA A 68 9.03 25.42 18.18
CA ALA A 68 10.13 25.30 19.13
C ALA A 68 11.28 24.43 18.58
N LEU A 69 10.97 23.37 17.81
CA LEU A 69 11.97 22.62 17.06
C LEU A 69 12.56 23.47 15.93
N ALA A 70 11.74 24.26 15.21
CA ALA A 70 12.19 25.14 14.14
C ALA A 70 13.04 26.31 14.67
N GLU A 71 12.71 26.87 15.83
CA GLU A 71 13.51 27.86 16.55
C GLU A 71 14.80 27.23 17.06
N LYS A 72 14.79 25.99 17.60
CA LYS A 72 16.02 25.26 17.92
C LYS A 72 16.89 24.97 16.69
N LEU A 73 16.27 24.72 15.54
CA LEU A 73 16.94 24.53 14.25
C LEU A 73 17.50 25.85 13.68
N LYS A 74 16.90 27.00 14.00
CA LYS A 74 17.32 28.35 13.55
C LYS A 74 18.29 29.04 14.50
N ALA A 75 18.17 28.83 15.80
CA ALA A 75 19.05 29.35 16.85
C ALA A 75 20.32 28.49 17.02
N SER A 76 20.32 27.28 16.47
CA SER A 76 21.54 26.50 16.28
C SER A 76 22.15 26.89 14.92
N PRO A 77 23.41 27.38 14.86
CA PRO A 77 24.11 27.54 13.60
C PRO A 77 24.50 26.15 13.06
N ALA A 78 23.50 25.35 12.66
CA ALA A 78 23.66 23.94 12.33
C ALA A 78 23.47 23.62 10.84
N ILE A 79 23.74 24.60 9.97
CA ILE A 79 24.23 24.34 8.61
C ILE A 79 25.73 23.91 8.65
N ALA A 80 26.35 23.94 9.83
CA ALA A 80 27.47 23.06 10.16
C ALA A 80 26.95 21.94 11.07
N ALA A 81 27.06 20.69 10.62
CA ALA A 81 26.64 19.51 11.36
C ALA A 81 27.06 19.56 12.85
N PRO A 82 26.20 19.15 13.80
CA PRO A 82 26.68 18.91 15.15
C PRO A 82 27.53 17.63 15.14
N SER A 83 28.83 17.81 15.00
CA SER A 83 29.80 16.87 15.55
C SER A 83 29.36 16.56 16.97
N ALA A 84 29.10 15.29 17.27
CA ALA A 84 28.83 14.86 18.64
C ALA A 84 29.96 15.41 19.55
N PRO A 85 29.66 16.00 20.72
CA PRO A 85 30.69 16.48 21.63
C PRO A 85 31.43 15.26 22.21
N GLY A 86 32.47 14.81 21.51
CA GLY A 86 33.26 13.63 21.86
C GLY A 86 33.73 12.76 20.69
N ALA A 87 33.21 12.93 19.48
CA ALA A 87 33.71 12.19 18.31
C ALA A 87 34.98 12.88 17.80
N THR A 88 36.13 12.21 17.90
CA THR A 88 37.38 12.68 17.28
C THR A 88 37.21 12.78 15.76
N ASP A 89 37.93 13.69 15.08
CA ASP A 89 37.86 13.84 13.61
C ASP A 89 38.09 12.51 12.86
N ALA A 90 38.87 11.60 13.46
CA ALA A 90 39.08 10.25 12.95
C ALA A 90 37.81 9.38 12.96
N GLU A 91 36.96 9.54 13.98
CA GLU A 91 35.69 8.83 14.10
C GLU A 91 34.66 9.38 13.11
N LEU A 92 34.65 10.70 12.91
CA LEU A 92 33.84 11.33 11.86
C LEU A 92 34.30 10.92 10.45
N ALA A 93 35.61 10.85 10.20
CA ALA A 93 36.15 10.36 8.94
C ALA A 93 35.81 8.88 8.71
N LYS A 94 35.86 8.06 9.77
CA LYS A 94 35.49 6.65 9.71
C LYS A 94 33.99 6.46 9.44
N LEU A 95 33.12 7.21 10.11
CA LEU A 95 31.68 7.15 9.86
C LEU A 95 31.33 7.60 8.43
N ASN A 96 31.98 8.64 7.92
CA ASN A 96 31.78 9.07 6.53
C ASN A 96 32.33 8.05 5.52
N ALA A 97 33.45 7.40 5.81
CA ALA A 97 33.99 6.32 4.97
C ALA A 97 33.06 5.10 4.97
N ASP A 98 32.50 4.72 6.12
CA ASP A 98 31.53 3.64 6.23
C ASP A 98 30.22 3.99 5.50
N LEU A 99 29.77 5.25 5.56
CA LEU A 99 28.63 5.73 4.77
C LEU A 99 28.91 5.72 3.26
N ALA A 100 30.08 6.19 2.83
CA ALA A 100 30.49 6.15 1.43
C ALA A 100 30.59 4.70 0.93
N LEU A 101 31.07 3.78 1.77
CA LEU A 101 31.07 2.35 1.50
C LEU A 101 29.64 1.78 1.41
N LEU A 102 28.73 2.20 2.29
CA LEU A 102 27.31 1.81 2.25
C LEU A 102 26.62 2.33 0.97
N GLU A 103 26.95 3.54 0.50
CA GLU A 103 26.49 4.09 -0.77
C GLU A 103 27.05 3.34 -1.97
N GLU A 104 28.33 2.96 -1.94
CA GLU A 104 28.97 2.15 -2.98
C GLU A 104 28.32 0.76 -3.10
N VAL A 105 27.91 0.19 -1.96
CA VAL A 105 27.22 -1.12 -1.89
C VAL A 105 25.73 -1.01 -2.26
N LEU A 106 25.11 0.15 -2.10
CA LEU A 106 23.72 0.43 -2.50
C LEU A 106 23.68 1.36 -3.72
N PRO A 107 24.04 0.87 -4.93
CA PRO A 107 24.06 1.72 -6.11
C PRO A 107 22.66 2.30 -6.31
N ALA A 108 22.57 3.64 -6.26
CA ALA A 108 21.40 4.35 -6.72
C ALA A 108 21.00 3.81 -8.10
N ALA A 109 19.71 3.61 -8.33
CA ALA A 109 19.17 3.13 -9.59
C ALA A 109 19.71 4.05 -10.66
N LYS A 110 20.51 3.48 -11.57
CA LYS A 110 21.13 4.26 -12.64
C LYS A 110 20.01 5.06 -13.34
N PRO A 111 20.22 6.34 -13.65
CA PRO A 111 19.21 7.15 -14.33
C PRO A 111 18.68 6.41 -15.55
N GLY A 112 17.37 6.20 -15.61
CA GLY A 112 16.70 5.44 -16.67
C GLY A 112 16.53 3.94 -16.46
N SER A 113 16.95 3.37 -15.33
CA SER A 113 16.71 1.95 -15.00
C SER A 113 15.22 1.61 -14.84
N GLY A 114 14.34 2.61 -14.70
CA GLY A 114 12.93 2.37 -14.45
C GLY A 114 12.69 1.85 -13.04
N LEU A 115 11.60 1.10 -12.85
CA LEU A 115 11.26 0.53 -11.55
C LEU A 115 12.04 -0.76 -11.30
N LEU A 116 12.70 -0.84 -10.15
CA LEU A 116 13.49 -1.97 -9.69
C LEU A 116 12.98 -2.46 -8.34
N ILE A 117 12.93 -3.78 -8.17
CA ILE A 117 12.73 -4.41 -6.86
C ILE A 117 14.12 -4.70 -6.29
N ARG A 118 14.51 -3.97 -5.23
CA ARG A 118 15.83 -4.07 -4.60
C ARG A 118 15.93 -5.21 -3.61
N GLY A 119 14.83 -5.49 -2.92
CA GLY A 119 14.77 -6.58 -1.98
C GLY A 119 13.34 -6.91 -1.63
N MET A 120 13.14 -8.15 -1.24
CA MET A 120 11.88 -8.66 -0.75
C MET A 120 12.12 -9.60 0.42
N GLN A 121 11.32 -9.43 1.45
CA GLN A 121 11.29 -10.29 2.62
C GLN A 121 9.85 -10.73 2.86
N ALA A 122 9.69 -12.01 3.19
CA ALA A 122 8.42 -12.61 3.55
C ALA A 122 8.63 -13.47 4.80
N ARG A 123 7.84 -13.23 5.84
CA ARG A 123 7.93 -13.93 7.12
C ARG A 123 6.53 -14.20 7.69
N MET A 124 6.33 -15.36 8.28
CA MET A 124 5.08 -15.63 9.01
C MET A 124 5.06 -14.79 10.29
N ALA A 125 4.09 -13.89 10.40
CA ALA A 125 3.81 -13.14 11.63
C ALA A 125 2.93 -13.97 12.59
N SER A 126 2.09 -14.84 12.06
CA SER A 126 1.33 -15.86 12.80
C SER A 126 1.09 -17.08 11.91
N SER A 127 0.38 -18.10 12.38
CA SER A 127 0.01 -19.28 11.58
C SER A 127 -0.82 -18.95 10.33
N ARG A 128 -1.49 -17.79 10.31
CA ARG A 128 -2.34 -17.33 9.20
C ARG A 128 -1.95 -15.97 8.64
N LEU A 129 -1.06 -15.24 9.30
CA LEU A 129 -0.63 -13.90 8.87
C LEU A 129 0.77 -13.96 8.31
N LEU A 130 0.90 -13.62 7.03
CA LEU A 130 2.17 -13.47 6.34
C LEU A 130 2.50 -11.99 6.22
N HIS A 131 3.59 -11.58 6.86
CA HIS A 131 4.10 -10.22 6.73
C HIS A 131 5.13 -10.16 5.60
N TYR A 132 4.98 -9.16 4.73
CA TYR A 132 5.91 -8.92 3.63
C TYR A 132 6.43 -7.49 3.67
N THR A 133 7.69 -7.35 3.26
CA THR A 133 8.36 -6.07 3.06
C THR A 133 9.03 -6.10 1.69
N VAL A 134 8.73 -5.11 0.85
CA VAL A 134 9.33 -4.93 -0.48
C VAL A 134 10.02 -3.59 -0.53
N LEU A 135 11.27 -3.58 -0.99
CA LEU A 135 12.03 -2.37 -1.25
C LEU A 135 12.01 -2.09 -2.75
N LEU A 136 11.35 -0.99 -3.11
CA LEU A 136 11.22 -0.53 -4.48
C LEU A 136 12.10 0.68 -4.70
N GLN A 137 12.68 0.75 -5.88
CA GLN A 137 13.44 1.90 -6.31
C GLN A 137 13.07 2.30 -7.73
N TYR A 138 12.83 3.58 -7.96
CA TYR A 138 12.60 4.14 -9.28
C TYR A 138 13.79 4.99 -9.73
N GLY A 139 14.39 4.61 -10.86
CA GLY A 139 15.37 5.44 -11.56
C GLY A 139 14.69 6.21 -12.69
N ALA A 140 14.31 7.47 -12.42
CA ALA A 140 13.64 8.33 -13.39
C ALA A 140 14.41 8.40 -14.72
N LYS A 141 13.69 8.29 -15.84
CA LYS A 141 14.26 8.42 -17.19
C LYS A 141 14.41 9.90 -17.54
N LYS A 142 15.45 10.28 -18.30
CA LYS A 142 15.68 11.68 -18.76
C LYS A 142 14.46 12.34 -19.44
N LYS A 143 13.57 11.56 -20.05
CA LYS A 143 12.30 12.01 -20.67
C LYS A 143 11.08 11.26 -20.11
N GLY A 144 11.20 10.68 -18.93
CA GLY A 144 10.12 9.95 -18.26
C GLY A 144 9.44 10.78 -17.18
N PRO A 145 8.33 10.28 -16.62
CA PRO A 145 7.72 10.88 -15.44
C PRO A 145 8.71 10.84 -14.26
N ALA A 146 8.65 11.85 -13.39
CA ALA A 146 9.48 11.92 -12.18
C ALA A 146 9.11 10.83 -11.16
N ALA A 147 7.86 10.37 -11.21
CA ALA A 147 7.36 9.27 -10.40
C ALA A 147 6.83 8.14 -11.28
N TRP A 148 7.07 6.90 -10.88
CA TRP A 148 6.43 5.73 -11.44
C TRP A 148 5.05 5.55 -10.83
N ALA A 149 4.04 5.25 -11.64
CA ALA A 149 2.70 4.93 -11.15
C ALA A 149 2.25 3.58 -11.71
N GLY A 150 1.78 2.70 -10.84
CA GLY A 150 1.30 1.39 -11.24
C GLY A 150 0.78 0.58 -10.08
N ARG A 151 0.64 -0.73 -10.30
CA ARG A 151 -0.02 -1.65 -9.37
C ARG A 151 0.91 -2.75 -8.90
N LEU A 152 0.87 -2.99 -7.59
CA LEU A 152 1.49 -4.13 -6.93
C LEU A 152 0.58 -5.36 -6.97
N GLN A 153 1.15 -6.46 -7.44
CA GLN A 153 0.54 -7.78 -7.39
C GLN A 153 1.46 -8.70 -6.60
N LEU A 154 0.89 -9.49 -5.70
CA LEU A 154 1.60 -10.55 -4.99
C LEU A 154 0.97 -11.89 -5.35
N ALA A 155 1.79 -12.91 -5.52
CA ALA A 155 1.37 -14.29 -5.71
C ALA A 155 2.05 -15.13 -4.64
N VAL A 156 1.27 -15.66 -3.71
CA VAL A 156 1.77 -16.49 -2.61
C VAL A 156 1.53 -17.94 -2.97
N THR A 157 2.60 -18.71 -3.12
CA THR A 157 2.52 -20.17 -3.23
C THR A 157 2.30 -20.74 -1.85
N VAL A 158 1.20 -21.44 -1.65
CA VAL A 158 0.86 -22.15 -0.43
C VAL A 158 0.77 -23.65 -0.68
N GLU A 159 1.07 -24.44 0.32
CA GLU A 159 0.87 -25.89 0.34
C GLU A 159 -0.22 -26.21 1.37
N GLN A 160 -1.25 -26.92 0.93
CA GLN A 160 -2.37 -27.35 1.76
C GLN A 160 -2.63 -28.83 1.47
N ASP A 161 -2.60 -29.67 2.50
CA ASP A 161 -2.82 -31.12 2.39
C ASP A 161 -1.95 -31.79 1.31
N GLY A 162 -0.69 -31.34 1.17
CA GLY A 162 0.26 -31.84 0.17
C GLY A 162 0.02 -31.32 -1.26
N LYS A 163 -0.94 -30.41 -1.47
CA LYS A 163 -1.20 -29.75 -2.76
C LYS A 163 -0.72 -28.30 -2.73
N GLN A 164 0.08 -27.92 -3.73
CA GLN A 164 0.50 -26.53 -3.91
C GLN A 164 -0.57 -25.75 -4.69
N SER A 165 -0.93 -24.57 -4.17
CA SER A 165 -1.85 -23.62 -4.79
C SER A 165 -1.26 -22.21 -4.75
N VAL A 166 -1.54 -21.39 -5.76
CA VAL A 166 -1.06 -20.01 -5.82
C VAL A 166 -2.22 -19.07 -5.49
N LEU A 167 -2.03 -18.24 -4.46
CA LEU A 167 -2.97 -17.22 -4.03
C LEU A 167 -2.52 -15.87 -4.57
N GLU A 168 -3.33 -15.24 -5.42
CA GLU A 168 -3.04 -13.91 -5.95
C GLU A 168 -3.69 -12.81 -5.11
N TYR A 169 -2.92 -11.74 -4.88
CA TYR A 169 -3.30 -10.55 -4.15
C TYR A 169 -2.95 -9.29 -4.96
N PRO A 170 -3.77 -8.23 -4.89
CA PRO A 170 -5.07 -8.18 -4.24
C PRO A 170 -6.15 -9.05 -4.90
N LYS A 171 -7.06 -9.59 -4.08
CA LYS A 171 -8.39 -9.98 -4.53
C LYS A 171 -9.15 -8.68 -4.88
N ALA A 172 -9.88 -8.66 -6.00
CA ALA A 172 -10.39 -7.46 -6.68
C ALA A 172 -10.83 -6.28 -5.78
N GLY A 173 -10.57 -5.04 -6.24
CA GLY A 173 -11.09 -3.82 -5.62
C GLY A 173 -10.20 -3.14 -4.57
N ALA A 174 -8.92 -3.47 -4.50
CA ALA A 174 -8.01 -2.92 -3.51
C ALA A 174 -7.12 -1.80 -4.09
N GLU A 175 -7.62 -0.56 -4.06
CA GLU A 175 -6.87 0.65 -4.48
C GLU A 175 -5.55 0.83 -3.71
N ARG A 176 -5.42 0.22 -2.53
CA ARG A 176 -4.17 0.26 -1.73
C ARG A 176 -2.94 -0.32 -2.43
N TYR A 177 -3.13 -1.05 -3.53
CA TYR A 177 -2.04 -1.64 -4.32
C TYR A 177 -1.68 -0.77 -5.53
N ASP A 178 -2.49 0.24 -5.85
CA ASP A 178 -2.13 1.29 -6.79
C ASP A 178 -1.25 2.31 -6.06
N MET A 179 -0.01 2.47 -6.51
CA MET A 179 1.00 3.28 -5.82
C MET A 179 1.83 4.10 -6.79
N THR A 180 2.30 5.23 -6.28
CA THR A 180 3.21 6.15 -6.99
C THR A 180 4.54 6.21 -6.25
N ILE A 181 5.65 6.06 -6.98
CA ILE A 181 7.00 5.89 -6.45
C ILE A 181 7.93 6.91 -7.11
N GLU A 182 8.47 7.84 -6.33
CA GLU A 182 9.36 8.89 -6.85
C GLU A 182 10.83 8.45 -6.89
N GLN A 183 11.31 7.82 -5.83
CA GLN A 183 12.71 7.39 -5.73
C GLN A 183 12.85 6.06 -5.01
N TYR A 184 12.51 6.02 -3.72
CA TYR A 184 12.58 4.85 -2.86
C TYR A 184 11.27 4.72 -2.14
N GLN A 185 10.68 3.53 -2.20
CA GLN A 185 9.47 3.22 -1.47
C GLN A 185 9.65 1.87 -0.79
N ARG A 186 9.47 1.86 0.53
CA ARG A 186 9.25 0.61 1.27
C ARG A 186 7.76 0.33 1.29
N VAL A 187 7.38 -0.87 0.89
CA VAL A 187 6.00 -1.35 0.95
C VAL A 187 5.95 -2.48 1.96
N ASP A 188 5.21 -2.24 3.03
CA ASP A 188 4.97 -3.20 4.09
C ASP A 188 3.49 -3.61 4.06
N GLY A 189 3.22 -4.91 4.26
CA GLY A 189 1.85 -5.39 4.29
C GLY A 189 1.73 -6.73 4.99
N THR A 190 0.48 -7.09 5.29
CA THR A 190 0.15 -8.38 5.87
C THR A 190 -0.90 -9.04 4.99
N LEU A 191 -0.72 -10.32 4.71
CA LEU A 191 -1.64 -11.15 3.95
C LEU A 191 -2.22 -12.22 4.87
N GLU A 192 -3.54 -12.38 4.82
CA GLU A 192 -4.24 -13.46 5.50
C GLU A 192 -4.25 -14.70 4.60
N LEU A 193 -3.70 -15.79 5.11
CA LEU A 193 -3.69 -17.09 4.44
C LEU A 193 -4.90 -17.93 4.88
N PRO A 194 -5.44 -18.78 4.00
CA PRO A 194 -6.48 -19.75 4.35
C PRO A 194 -6.03 -20.66 5.50
N GLU A 195 -7.00 -21.19 6.23
CA GLU A 195 -6.74 -22.18 7.27
C GLU A 195 -6.06 -23.43 6.71
N GLY A 196 -5.00 -23.90 7.37
CA GLY A 196 -4.24 -25.07 6.93
C GLY A 196 -3.28 -24.82 5.75
N ALA A 197 -3.20 -23.59 5.23
CA ALA A 197 -2.30 -23.24 4.13
C ALA A 197 -0.90 -22.86 4.65
N LYS A 198 0.12 -23.62 4.29
CA LYS A 198 1.52 -23.31 4.59
C LYS A 198 2.14 -22.52 3.44
N ALA A 199 2.50 -21.26 3.66
CA ALA A 199 3.19 -20.48 2.63
C ALA A 199 4.60 -21.01 2.37
N VAL A 200 4.93 -21.19 1.08
CA VAL A 200 6.21 -21.73 0.59
C VAL A 200 7.05 -20.61 -0.03
N SER A 201 6.43 -19.80 -0.89
CA SER A 201 7.10 -18.68 -1.55
C SER A 201 6.14 -17.53 -1.81
N VAL A 202 6.71 -16.34 -1.95
CA VAL A 202 6.01 -15.12 -2.33
C VAL A 202 6.68 -14.57 -3.57
N ALA A 203 5.89 -14.32 -4.61
CA ALA A 203 6.31 -13.58 -5.79
C ALA A 203 5.64 -12.21 -5.79
N VAL A 204 6.40 -11.17 -6.07
CA VAL A 204 5.93 -9.81 -6.28
C VAL A 204 6.07 -9.46 -7.75
N ARG A 205 5.04 -8.86 -8.31
CA ARG A 205 5.00 -8.34 -9.68
C ARG A 205 4.52 -6.89 -9.63
N MET A 206 5.25 -6.03 -10.34
CA MET A 206 4.90 -4.64 -10.53
C MET A 206 4.36 -4.48 -11.94
N THR A 207 3.17 -3.91 -12.06
CA THR A 207 2.52 -3.70 -13.35
C THR A 207 2.30 -2.22 -13.63
N GLU A 208 2.65 -1.79 -14.83
CA GLU A 208 2.40 -0.44 -15.33
C GLU A 208 1.53 -0.55 -16.58
N LYS A 209 0.36 0.08 -16.59
CA LYS A 209 -0.60 0.02 -17.72
C LYS A 209 -0.88 -1.42 -18.19
N GLY A 210 -0.96 -2.37 -17.26
CA GLY A 210 -1.21 -3.79 -17.53
C GLY A 210 0.00 -4.60 -17.99
N LYS A 211 1.20 -4.01 -18.11
CA LYS A 211 2.44 -4.74 -18.42
C LYS A 211 3.28 -4.94 -17.17
N VAL A 212 3.80 -6.14 -16.96
CA VAL A 212 4.75 -6.42 -15.87
C VAL A 212 6.07 -5.73 -16.21
N VAL A 213 6.50 -4.80 -15.33
CA VAL A 213 7.76 -4.05 -15.48
C VAL A 213 8.86 -4.58 -14.59
N ALA A 214 8.51 -5.22 -13.47
CA ALA A 214 9.46 -5.87 -12.56
C ALA A 214 8.80 -7.07 -11.87
N SER A 215 9.57 -8.11 -11.60
CA SER A 215 9.13 -9.25 -10.79
C SER A 215 10.27 -9.83 -9.96
N GLN A 216 9.95 -10.34 -8.79
CA GLN A 216 10.90 -11.02 -7.90
C GLN A 216 10.17 -12.08 -7.09
N THR A 217 10.84 -13.19 -6.81
CA THR A 217 10.31 -14.28 -5.97
C THR A 217 11.25 -14.53 -4.81
N THR A 218 10.71 -14.78 -3.62
CA THR A 218 11.46 -15.16 -2.42
C THR A 218 10.77 -16.32 -1.74
N THR A 219 11.55 -17.23 -1.17
CA THR A 219 11.03 -18.28 -0.29
C THR A 219 10.81 -17.71 1.11
N LEU A 220 9.86 -18.27 1.85
CA LEU A 220 9.70 -17.88 3.25
C LEU A 220 10.92 -18.31 4.06
N ARG A 221 11.31 -17.48 5.01
CA ARG A 221 12.32 -17.79 6.03
C ARG A 221 11.67 -18.15 7.36
#